data_AF-A0A7V3RN96-F1
#
_entry.id   AF-A0A7V3RN96-F1
#
_cell.length_a   1.000
_cell.length_b   1.000
_cell.length_c   1.000
_cell.angle_alpha   90.00
_cell.angle_beta   90.00
_cell.angle_gamma   90.00
#
_symmetry.space_group_name_H-M   'P 1'
#
loop_
_entity.id
_entity.type
_entity.pdbx_description
1 polymer ?
#
loop_
_entity_poly.entity_id
_entity_poly.type
_entity_poly.pdbx_seq_one_letter_code
_entity_poly.pdbx_strand_id
1 'polypeptide(L)' 'HDLIVSVVKNMGGELRDVYINELCEHTYYAKLRIHLNGEIIEVDCRPSDAIALAVTAGVPIYVAEDVLEVVCGE' A
#
# COMPACT_ATOMS: atom_id res chain seq x y z
N HIS A 1 3.87 11.13 6.05
CA HIS A 1 4.90 10.35 5.33
C HIS A 1 5.27 11.11 4.04
N ASP A 2 5.69 12.36 4.21
CA ASP A 2 5.68 13.35 3.11
C ASP A 2 6.90 13.26 2.22
N LEU A 3 8.03 12.78 2.76
CA LEU A 3 9.26 12.57 2.00
C LEU A 3 9.03 11.57 0.87
N ILE A 4 8.49 10.37 1.16
CA ILE A 4 8.29 9.34 0.15
C ILE A 4 7.25 9.76 -0.89
N VAL A 5 6.14 10.37 -0.46
CA VAL A 5 5.13 10.91 -1.40
C VAL A 5 5.76 11.96 -2.32
N SER A 6 6.62 12.83 -1.78
CA SER A 6 7.33 13.83 -2.58
C SER A 6 8.34 13.20 -3.53
N VAL A 7 9.09 12.18 -3.10
CA VAL A 7 10.03 11.44 -3.96
C VAL A 7 9.30 10.79 -5.13
N VAL A 8 8.21 10.07 -4.87
CA VAL A 8 7.40 9.42 -5.91
C VAL A 8 6.88 10.44 -6.93
N LYS A 9 6.33 11.56 -6.45
CA LYS A 9 5.87 12.65 -7.32
C LYS A 9 6.99 13.28 -8.15
N ASN A 10 8.16 13.54 -7.55
CA ASN A 10 9.30 14.13 -8.27
C ASN A 10 9.91 13.18 -9.30
N MET A 11 9.76 11.86 -9.11
CA MET A 11 10.14 10.85 -10.10
C MET A 11 9.10 10.69 -11.22
N GLY A 12 8.01 11.46 -11.21
CA GLY A 12 6.92 11.36 -12.19
C GLY A 12 5.92 10.26 -11.89
N GLY A 13 6.00 9.62 -10.71
CA GLY A 13 5.08 8.60 -10.27
C GLY A 13 3.87 9.19 -9.55
N GLU A 14 2.73 8.52 -9.69
CA GLU A 14 1.50 8.83 -8.96
C GLU A 14 1.14 7.66 -8.06
N LEU A 15 1.03 7.90 -6.75
CA LEU A 15 0.51 6.90 -5.83
C LEU A 15 -0.97 6.67 -6.17
N ARG A 16 -1.35 5.44 -6.54
CA ARG A 16 -2.74 5.13 -6.92
C ARG A 16 -3.55 4.64 -5.74
N ASP A 17 -2.99 3.70 -5.01
CA ASP A 17 -3.63 3.04 -3.88
C ASP A 17 -2.63 2.14 -3.16
N VAL A 18 -3.08 1.54 -2.07
CA VAL A 18 -2.32 0.52 -1.34
C VAL A 18 -3.15 -0.74 -1.19
N TYR A 19 -2.50 -1.90 -1.26
CA TYR A 19 -3.15 -3.20 -1.19
C TYR A 19 -2.53 -4.07 -0.10
N ILE A 20 -3.29 -4.41 0.94
CA ILE A 20 -2.88 -5.31 2.01
C ILE A 20 -3.28 -6.73 1.58
N ASN A 21 -2.30 -7.55 1.21
CA ASN A 21 -2.55 -8.78 0.45
C ASN A 21 -2.41 -10.07 1.26
N GLU A 22 -1.47 -10.16 2.21
CA GLU A 22 -1.12 -11.44 2.83
C GLU A 22 -0.75 -11.30 4.31
N LEU A 23 -1.06 -12.35 5.08
CA LEU A 23 -0.55 -12.59 6.43
C LEU A 23 0.25 -13.89 6.41
N CYS A 24 1.55 -13.81 6.61
CA CYS A 24 2.43 -14.97 6.68
C CYS A 24 3.15 -15.00 8.02
N GLU A 25 3.02 -16.08 8.79
CA GLU A 25 3.68 -16.26 10.09
C GLU A 25 3.53 -15.05 11.05
N HIS A 26 2.32 -14.49 11.16
CA HIS A 26 1.99 -13.28 11.95
C HIS A 26 2.57 -11.96 11.40
N THR A 27 3.20 -11.98 10.24
CA THR A 27 3.68 -10.78 9.53
C THR A 27 2.73 -10.44 8.39
N TYR A 28 2.11 -9.27 8.49
CA TYR A 28 1.27 -8.73 7.42
C TYR A 28 2.14 -8.07 6.35
N TYR A 29 1.77 -8.27 5.09
CA TYR A 29 2.39 -7.66 3.92
C TYR A 29 1.41 -6.73 3.22
N ALA A 30 1.96 -5.65 2.67
CA ALA A 30 1.20 -4.71 1.86
C ALA A 30 2.03 -4.29 0.65
N LYS A 31 1.31 -3.94 -0.42
CA LYS A 31 1.87 -3.44 -1.66
C LYS A 31 1.43 -2.00 -1.87
N LEU A 32 2.41 -1.16 -2.14
CA LEU A 32 2.20 0.21 -2.58
C LEU A 32 2.12 0.21 -4.11
N ARG A 33 1.00 0.64 -4.69
CA ARG A 33 0.84 0.67 -6.16
C ARG A 33 1.07 2.08 -6.68
N ILE A 34 2.16 2.24 -7.41
CA ILE A 34 2.59 3.51 -8.02
C ILE A 34 2.39 3.40 -9.52
N HIS A 35 1.67 4.35 -10.10
CA HIS A 35 1.59 4.48 -11.55
C HIS A 35 2.76 5.32 -12.06
N LEU A 36 3.61 4.75 -12.92
CA LEU A 36 4.74 5.44 -13.53
C LEU A 36 4.78 5.09 -15.02
N ASN A 37 4.81 6.09 -15.89
CA ASN A 37 4.91 5.91 -17.36
C ASN A 37 3.88 4.96 -17.99
N GLY A 38 2.68 4.86 -17.42
CA GLY A 38 1.62 3.96 -17.92
C GLY A 38 1.67 2.54 -17.35
N GLU A 39 2.65 2.25 -16.50
CA GLU A 39 2.81 0.97 -15.81
C GLU A 39 2.48 1.10 -14.33
N ILE A 40 2.07 -0.01 -13.72
CA ILE A 40 1.87 -0.11 -12.27
C ILE A 40 3.10 -0.78 -11.69
N ILE A 41 3.82 -0.04 -10.85
CA ILE A 41 4.93 -0.53 -10.05
C ILE A 41 4.39 -0.87 -8.67
N GLU A 42 4.58 -2.12 -8.26
CA GLU A 42 4.27 -2.58 -6.91
C GLU A 42 5.53 -2.55 -6.06
N VAL A 43 5.43 -1.95 -4.86
CA VAL A 43 6.52 -1.91 -3.89
C VAL A 43 6.05 -2.58 -2.61
N ASP A 44 6.76 -3.63 -2.20
CA ASP A 44 6.47 -4.32 -0.95
C ASP A 44 6.81 -3.43 0.26
N CYS A 45 5.88 -3.38 1.21
CA CYS A 45 6.02 -2.60 2.43
C CYS A 45 5.22 -3.23 3.56
N ARG A 46 5.42 -2.73 4.79
CA ARG A 46 4.58 -3.13 5.92
C ARG A 46 3.25 -2.39 5.85
N PRO A 47 2.15 -3.00 6.32
CA PRO A 47 0.83 -2.36 6.28
C PRO A 47 0.78 -1.04 7.04
N SER A 48 1.53 -0.89 8.14
CA SER A 48 1.60 0.38 8.86
C SER A 48 2.10 1.52 7.98
N ASP A 49 3.12 1.25 7.17
CA ASP A 49 3.74 2.21 6.26
C ASP A 49 2.81 2.50 5.07
N ALA A 50 2.17 1.44 4.53
CA ALA A 50 1.17 1.53 3.46
C ALA A 50 -0.02 2.42 3.86
N ILE A 51 -0.62 2.17 5.03
CA ILE A 51 -1.74 2.94 5.57
C ILE A 51 -1.33 4.40 5.75
N ALA A 52 -0.16 4.65 6.33
CA ALA A 52 0.29 6.01 6.58
C ALA A 52 0.58 6.79 5.28
N LEU A 53 1.10 6.12 4.25
CA LEU A 53 1.26 6.69 2.91
C LEU A 53 -0.10 6.94 2.25
N ALA A 54 -1.05 6.01 2.37
CA ALA A 54 -2.39 6.16 1.82
C ALA A 54 -3.12 7.38 2.40
N VAL A 55 -3.08 7.52 3.73
CA VAL A 55 -3.66 8.67 4.44
C VAL A 55 -2.96 9.98 4.04
N THR A 56 -1.63 9.96 3.92
CA THR A 56 -0.85 11.15 3.55
C THR A 56 -1.16 11.59 2.10
N ALA A 57 -1.27 10.64 1.17
CA ALA A 57 -1.49 10.91 -0.24
C ALA A 57 -2.98 11.06 -0.62
N GLY A 58 -3.90 10.68 0.28
CA GLY A 58 -5.34 10.70 0.03
C GLY A 58 -5.80 9.64 -0.97
N VAL A 59 -5.17 8.46 -0.96
CA VAL A 59 -5.46 7.36 -1.89
C VAL A 59 -6.22 6.22 -1.20
N PRO A 60 -7.01 5.41 -1.93
CA PRO A 60 -7.75 4.31 -1.33
C PRO A 60 -6.84 3.21 -0.78
N ILE A 61 -7.36 2.51 0.23
CA ILE A 61 -6.76 1.34 0.86
C ILE A 61 -7.63 0.14 0.49
N TYR A 62 -7.02 -0.87 -0.09
CA TYR A 62 -7.64 -2.15 -0.40
C TYR A 62 -7.06 -3.23 0.50
N VAL A 63 -7.89 -4.18 0.92
CA VAL A 63 -7.49 -5.29 1.78
C VAL A 63 -8.04 -6.57 1.17
N ALA A 64 -7.21 -7.61 1.09
CA ALA A 64 -7.65 -8.94 0.69
C ALA A 64 -8.66 -9.50 1.71
N GLU A 65 -9.73 -10.10 1.22
CA GLU A 65 -10.80 -10.66 2.06
C GLU A 65 -10.27 -11.76 2.98
N ASP A 66 -9.36 -12.59 2.48
CA ASP A 66 -8.66 -13.62 3.27
C ASP A 66 -7.92 -13.04 4.49
N VAL A 67 -7.35 -11.83 4.35
CA VAL A 67 -6.66 -11.13 5.47
C VAL A 67 -7.67 -10.57 6.46
N LEU A 68 -8.83 -10.10 5.99
CA LEU A 68 -9.91 -9.63 6.85
C LEU A 68 -10.51 -10.76 7.69
N GLU A 69 -10.72 -11.94 7.10
CA GLU A 69 -11.25 -13.11 7.81
C GLU A 69 -10.35 -13.56 8.97
N VAL A 70 -9.03 -13.57 8.77
CA VAL A 70 -8.09 -13.98 9.84
C VAL A 70 -8.08 -13.00 11.02
N VAL A 71 -8.32 -11.70 10.77
CA VAL A 71 -8.34 -10.66 11.81
C VAL A 71 -9.69 -10.57 12.50
N CYS A 72 -10.79 -10.74 11.75
CA CYS A 72 -12.15 -10.57 12.25
C CYS A 72 -12.76 -11.77 12.95
N GLY A 73 -12.06 -12.92 12.99
CA GLY A 73 -12.32 -14.07 13.88
C GLY A 73 -13.79 -14.37 14.19
N GLU A 74 -14.33 -15.42 13.55
CA GLU A 74 -15.35 -16.25 14.19
C GLU A 74 -14.71 -17.28 15.13
#